data_AF-A0A7I5EEI3-F1
#
_entry.id   AF-A0A7I5EEI3-F1
#
_cell.length_a   1.000
_cell.length_b   1.000
_cell.length_c   1.000
_cell.angle_alpha   90.00
_cell.angle_beta   90.00
_cell.angle_gamma   90.00
#
_symmetry.space_group_name_H-M   'P 1'
#
loop_
_entity.id
_entity.type
_entity.pdbx_description
1 polymer ?
#
loop_
_entity_poly.entity_id
_entity_poly.type
_entity_poly.pdbx_seq_one_letter_code
_entity_poly.pdbx_strand_id
1 'polypeptide(L)'
;MLSQNALTSSMHPLADRFSAEIEQHVANCTHEYELFCAEICGKYEFVWRYNVAYGPRIMYILFVLKRWLGTEIFLFSRLSLEHVALLIIQFGLGILKLSSDIRNTCKTRLLSQKLMWNERLEVIDHGISDIGLTLICFLRFLASQQFSMSSSVDLSLHDRRPIPYPILMRQPIWEPLHQMAFRTYHHIAVTGRFDSIYVSNITQNLGERESRDPIIVSSSLLRQSYGESPLPAQKIIELLREWTGVSQILIRNMYQNRRNDVILITSVGTATSRQRLARLLLLPIDQLRRAVRDETVPCFVRDEAL
;
A
#
# COMPACT_ATOMS: atom_id res chain seq x y z
N MET A 1 6.83 -38.12 -32.13
CA MET A 1 8.04 -37.29 -32.02
C MET A 1 7.79 -36.27 -30.93
N LEU A 2 8.40 -36.50 -29.76
CA LEU A 2 8.43 -35.58 -28.63
C LEU A 2 9.66 -34.69 -28.84
N SER A 3 9.47 -33.39 -29.04
CA SER A 3 10.57 -32.42 -29.01
C SER A 3 10.07 -31.08 -28.48
N GLN A 4 10.47 -30.82 -27.23
CA GLN A 4 10.98 -29.53 -26.75
C GLN A 4 10.04 -28.32 -26.86
N ASN A 5 9.40 -27.99 -25.74
CA ASN A 5 9.14 -26.60 -25.33
C ASN A 5 9.02 -26.50 -23.80
N ALA A 6 9.95 -27.13 -23.09
CA ALA A 6 10.25 -26.78 -21.70
C ALA A 6 11.43 -25.81 -21.72
N LEU A 7 11.35 -24.75 -20.89
CA LEU A 7 12.37 -23.74 -20.58
C LEU A 7 12.28 -22.41 -21.35
N THR A 8 11.16 -21.69 -21.23
CA THR A 8 11.28 -20.22 -21.07
C THR A 8 11.60 -19.94 -19.61
N SER A 9 12.90 -19.93 -19.30
CA SER A 9 13.45 -19.37 -18.06
C SER A 9 12.84 -17.98 -17.84
N SER A 10 12.04 -17.82 -16.79
CA SER A 10 11.39 -16.55 -16.46
C SER A 10 12.42 -15.42 -16.38
N MET A 11 12.26 -14.37 -17.18
CA MET A 11 13.12 -13.19 -17.05
C MET A 11 12.94 -12.50 -15.69
N HIS A 12 11.84 -12.79 -14.97
CA HIS A 12 11.49 -12.18 -13.68
C HIS A 12 10.80 -13.18 -12.70
N PRO A 13 11.54 -14.01 -11.95
CA PRO A 13 10.95 -15.04 -11.07
C PRO A 13 10.04 -14.46 -9.97
N LEU A 14 10.29 -13.22 -9.53
CA LEU A 14 9.42 -12.51 -8.59
C LEU A 14 8.06 -12.17 -9.23
N ALA A 15 8.04 -11.77 -10.49
CA ALA A 15 6.83 -11.42 -11.21
C ALA A 15 5.94 -12.64 -11.49
N ASP A 16 6.57 -13.78 -11.79
CA ASP A 16 5.87 -15.05 -12.01
C ASP A 16 5.20 -15.52 -10.72
N ARG A 17 5.93 -15.51 -9.60
CA ARG A 17 5.35 -15.82 -8.28
C ARG A 17 4.18 -14.89 -7.97
N PHE A 18 4.33 -13.60 -8.25
CA PHE A 18 3.27 -12.64 -7.98
C PHE A 18 2.02 -12.90 -8.84
N SER A 19 2.21 -13.25 -10.12
CA SER A 19 1.10 -13.60 -11.01
C SER A 19 0.32 -14.80 -10.46
N ALA A 20 1.04 -15.85 -10.05
CA ALA A 20 0.42 -17.04 -9.44
C ALA A 20 -0.36 -16.72 -8.15
N GLU A 21 0.18 -15.87 -7.28
CA GLU A 21 -0.53 -15.44 -6.06
C GLU A 21 -1.80 -14.63 -6.38
N ILE A 22 -1.76 -13.76 -7.39
CA ILE A 22 -2.93 -12.99 -7.83
C ILE A 22 -4.01 -13.91 -8.39
N GLU A 23 -3.63 -14.86 -9.24
CA GLU A 23 -4.55 -15.85 -9.79
C GLU A 23 -5.21 -16.69 -8.70
N GLN A 24 -4.42 -17.19 -7.75
CA GLN A 24 -4.92 -17.93 -6.60
C GLN A 24 -5.86 -17.08 -5.74
N HIS A 25 -5.53 -15.81 -5.53
CA HIS A 25 -6.37 -14.89 -4.77
C HIS A 25 -7.73 -14.65 -5.44
N VAL A 26 -7.75 -14.42 -6.75
CA VAL A 26 -8.99 -14.24 -7.52
C VAL A 26 -9.80 -15.54 -7.53
N ALA A 27 -9.15 -16.69 -7.65
CA ALA A 27 -9.81 -18.00 -7.56
C ALA A 27 -10.43 -18.25 -6.16
N ASN A 28 -9.79 -17.79 -5.08
CA ASN A 28 -10.36 -17.90 -3.73
C ASN A 28 -11.52 -16.94 -3.48
N CYS A 29 -11.57 -15.81 -4.20
CA CYS A 29 -12.56 -14.75 -4.04
C CYS A 29 -13.45 -14.57 -5.28
N THR A 30 -13.79 -15.66 -5.99
CA THR A 30 -14.49 -15.60 -7.29
C THR A 30 -15.80 -14.82 -7.22
N HIS A 31 -16.62 -15.04 -6.20
CA HIS A 31 -17.90 -14.34 -6.06
C HIS A 31 -17.72 -12.81 -5.92
N GLU A 32 -16.77 -12.38 -5.09
CA GLU A 32 -16.45 -10.94 -4.94
C GLU A 32 -15.87 -10.35 -6.22
N TYR A 33 -15.05 -11.13 -6.93
CA TYR A 33 -14.46 -10.74 -8.21
C TYR A 33 -15.53 -10.55 -9.29
N GLU A 34 -16.51 -11.45 -9.40
CA GLU A 34 -17.60 -11.34 -10.36
C GLU A 34 -18.49 -10.12 -10.09
N LEU A 35 -18.87 -9.91 -8.83
CA LEU A 35 -19.62 -8.71 -8.41
C LEU A 35 -18.84 -7.44 -8.73
N PHE A 36 -17.53 -7.44 -8.45
CA PHE A 36 -16.64 -6.34 -8.79
C PHE A 36 -16.62 -6.06 -10.31
N CYS A 37 -16.52 -7.11 -11.13
CA CYS A 37 -16.49 -6.97 -12.58
C CYS A 37 -17.79 -6.36 -13.11
N ALA A 38 -18.94 -6.85 -12.64
CA ALA A 38 -20.24 -6.30 -13.02
C ALA A 38 -20.39 -4.83 -12.60
N GLU A 39 -19.98 -4.48 -11.38
CA GLU A 39 -20.04 -3.11 -10.86
C GLU A 39 -19.18 -2.15 -11.70
N ILE A 40 -17.89 -2.49 -11.90
CA ILE A 40 -16.95 -1.58 -12.54
C ILE A 40 -17.21 -1.44 -14.04
N CYS A 41 -17.57 -2.52 -14.73
CA CYS A 41 -17.93 -2.47 -16.15
C CYS A 41 -19.27 -1.77 -16.39
N GLY A 42 -20.23 -1.92 -15.48
CA GLY A 42 -21.51 -1.20 -15.56
C GLY A 42 -21.36 0.30 -15.31
N LYS A 43 -20.39 0.71 -14.47
CA LYS A 43 -20.16 2.12 -14.12
C LYS A 43 -19.22 2.84 -15.09
N TYR A 44 -18.20 2.15 -15.60
CA TYR A 44 -17.14 2.76 -16.40
C TYR A 44 -16.99 2.06 -17.76
N GLU A 45 -17.62 2.63 -18.78
CA GLU A 45 -17.62 2.08 -20.13
C GLU A 45 -16.20 1.86 -20.68
N PHE A 46 -15.26 2.77 -20.40
CA PHE A 46 -13.87 2.61 -20.82
C PHE A 46 -13.24 1.32 -20.24
N VAL A 47 -13.52 0.97 -18.98
CA VAL A 47 -13.03 -0.27 -18.38
C VAL A 47 -13.62 -1.47 -19.10
N TRP A 48 -14.93 -1.46 -19.38
CA TRP A 48 -15.60 -2.51 -20.15
C TRP A 48 -14.97 -2.69 -21.53
N ARG A 49 -14.73 -1.61 -22.29
CA ARG A 49 -14.13 -1.66 -23.62
C ARG A 49 -12.75 -2.30 -23.60
N TYR A 50 -11.90 -1.89 -22.66
CA TYR A 50 -10.55 -2.46 -22.52
C TYR A 50 -10.60 -3.91 -22.03
N ASN A 51 -11.54 -4.29 -21.16
CA ASN A 51 -11.73 -5.68 -20.76
C ASN A 51 -12.16 -6.59 -21.92
N VAL A 52 -13.07 -6.12 -22.78
CA VAL A 52 -13.50 -6.87 -23.97
C VAL A 52 -12.36 -7.05 -24.98
N ALA A 53 -11.55 -6.00 -25.22
CA ALA A 53 -10.48 -6.07 -26.20
C ALA A 53 -9.26 -6.87 -25.72
N TYR A 54 -8.89 -6.75 -24.45
CA TYR A 54 -7.62 -7.26 -23.90
C TYR A 54 -7.77 -8.42 -22.93
N GLY A 55 -9.00 -8.82 -22.60
CA GLY A 55 -9.29 -9.91 -21.68
C GLY A 55 -9.20 -9.51 -20.20
N PRO A 56 -9.23 -10.50 -19.29
CA PRO A 56 -9.45 -10.29 -17.86
C PRO A 56 -8.24 -9.68 -17.11
N ARG A 57 -7.10 -9.52 -17.79
CA ARG A 57 -5.84 -9.03 -17.22
C ARG A 57 -6.01 -7.73 -16.44
N ILE A 58 -6.65 -6.73 -17.06
CA ILE A 58 -6.91 -5.44 -16.43
C ILE A 58 -7.81 -5.61 -15.21
N MET A 59 -8.81 -6.49 -15.29
CA MET A 59 -9.76 -6.72 -14.21
C MET A 59 -9.10 -7.36 -12.99
N TYR A 60 -8.17 -8.30 -13.19
CA TYR A 60 -7.40 -8.90 -12.09
C TYR A 60 -6.58 -7.83 -11.37
N ILE A 61 -5.90 -6.96 -12.14
CA ILE A 61 -5.13 -5.84 -11.59
C ILE A 61 -6.05 -4.88 -10.82
N LEU A 62 -7.18 -4.47 -11.41
CA LEU A 62 -8.11 -3.54 -10.77
C LEU A 62 -8.77 -4.13 -9.53
N PHE A 63 -9.03 -5.43 -9.50
CA PHE A 63 -9.56 -6.12 -8.32
C PHE A 63 -8.56 -6.06 -7.15
N VAL A 64 -7.30 -6.40 -7.41
CA VAL A 64 -6.21 -6.30 -6.43
C VAL A 64 -6.03 -4.86 -5.95
N LEU A 65 -6.00 -3.90 -6.87
CA LEU A 65 -5.88 -2.48 -6.53
C LEU A 65 -7.09 -1.96 -5.74
N LYS A 66 -8.32 -2.39 -6.05
CA LYS A 66 -9.52 -2.03 -5.29
C LYS A 66 -9.40 -2.46 -3.84
N ARG A 67 -8.98 -3.71 -3.59
CA ARG A 67 -8.78 -4.23 -2.23
C ARG A 67 -7.63 -3.50 -1.52
N TRP A 68 -6.51 -3.32 -2.19
CA TRP A 68 -5.34 -2.64 -1.61
C TRP A 68 -5.60 -1.19 -1.23
N LEU A 69 -6.32 -0.45 -2.08
CA LEU A 69 -6.60 0.97 -1.87
C LEU A 69 -7.87 1.21 -1.05
N GLY A 70 -8.79 0.26 -1.02
CA GLY A 70 -10.08 0.38 -0.32
C GLY A 70 -9.94 0.52 1.19
N THR A 71 -8.92 -0.08 1.79
CA THR A 71 -8.72 -0.03 3.25
C THR A 71 -8.16 1.31 3.74
N GLU A 72 -7.52 2.11 2.87
CA GLU A 72 -6.70 3.24 3.33
C GLU A 72 -6.78 4.49 2.45
N ILE A 73 -6.94 4.36 1.13
CA ILE A 73 -6.91 5.54 0.23
C ILE A 73 -8.32 6.00 -0.08
N PHE A 74 -9.23 5.11 -0.46
CA PHE A 74 -10.58 5.51 -0.88
C PHE A 74 -11.44 6.08 0.26
N LEU A 75 -11.09 5.83 1.52
CA LEU A 75 -11.77 6.40 2.68
C LEU A 75 -11.34 7.83 3.00
N PHE A 76 -10.07 8.18 2.73
CA PHE A 76 -9.47 9.42 3.19
C PHE A 76 -8.99 10.35 2.06
N SER A 77 -8.95 9.87 0.82
CA SER A 77 -8.56 10.63 -0.37
C SER A 77 -9.75 10.86 -1.31
N ARG A 78 -9.65 11.90 -2.14
CA ARG A 78 -10.57 12.16 -3.26
C ARG A 78 -10.31 11.26 -4.47
N LEU A 79 -9.27 10.41 -4.40
CA LEU A 79 -9.04 9.39 -5.41
C LEU A 79 -10.15 8.33 -5.37
N SER A 80 -10.54 7.89 -6.55
CA SER A 80 -11.59 6.89 -6.75
C SER A 80 -11.01 5.79 -7.61
N LEU A 81 -11.73 4.67 -7.69
CA LEU A 81 -11.32 3.57 -8.54
C LEU A 81 -11.29 3.95 -10.03
N GLU A 82 -12.11 4.93 -10.44
CA GLU A 82 -12.06 5.51 -11.79
C GLU A 82 -10.69 6.09 -12.10
N HIS A 83 -10.15 6.92 -11.19
CA HIS A 83 -8.85 7.55 -11.38
C HIS A 83 -7.74 6.52 -11.50
N VAL A 84 -7.78 5.48 -10.65
CA VAL A 84 -6.80 4.38 -10.67
C VAL A 84 -6.93 3.55 -11.95
N ALA A 85 -8.16 3.31 -12.42
CA ALA A 85 -8.42 2.60 -13.67
C ALA A 85 -7.88 3.35 -14.90
N LEU A 86 -8.02 4.68 -14.93
CA LEU A 86 -7.44 5.49 -16.00
C LEU A 86 -5.91 5.48 -15.94
N LEU A 87 -5.32 5.60 -14.74
CA LEU A 87 -3.86 5.53 -14.56
C LEU A 87 -3.27 4.21 -15.08
N ILE A 88 -3.87 3.06 -14.75
CA ILE A 88 -3.34 1.76 -15.21
C ILE A 88 -3.48 1.59 -16.72
N ILE A 89 -4.59 2.06 -17.32
CA ILE A 89 -4.79 1.99 -18.77
C ILE A 89 -3.78 2.92 -19.48
N GLN A 90 -3.62 4.16 -19.04
CA GLN A 90 -2.64 5.07 -19.62
C GLN A 90 -1.21 4.57 -19.43
N PHE A 91 -0.89 3.96 -18.28
CA PHE A 91 0.38 3.29 -18.04
C PHE A 91 0.59 2.14 -19.04
N GLY A 92 -0.43 1.30 -19.23
CA GLY A 92 -0.38 0.18 -20.16
C GLY A 92 -0.23 0.57 -21.62
N LEU A 93 -0.82 1.70 -22.02
CA LEU A 93 -0.66 2.29 -23.35
C LEU A 93 0.67 3.03 -23.53
N GLY A 94 1.42 3.28 -22.44
CA GLY A 94 2.62 4.12 -22.46
C GLY A 94 2.33 5.59 -22.77
N ILE A 95 1.11 6.07 -22.48
CA ILE A 95 0.71 7.48 -22.62
C ILE A 95 1.34 8.31 -21.50
N LEU A 96 1.43 7.76 -20.29
CA LEU A 96 2.14 8.36 -19.16
C LEU A 96 3.66 8.28 -19.39
N LYS A 97 4.16 9.14 -20.28
CA LYS A 97 5.60 9.33 -20.51
C LYS A 97 6.16 10.24 -19.45
N LEU A 98 6.75 9.61 -18.45
CA LEU A 98 7.78 10.18 -17.58
C LEU A 98 8.83 10.93 -18.41
N SER A 99 9.12 12.17 -18.06
CA SER A 99 10.06 13.02 -18.78
C SER A 99 11.45 12.36 -18.84
N SER A 100 11.94 12.28 -20.08
CA SER A 100 13.27 11.97 -20.61
C SER A 100 14.05 10.68 -20.29
N ASP A 101 13.99 10.03 -19.12
CA ASP A 101 15.02 9.00 -18.79
C ASP A 101 14.57 7.54 -18.61
N ILE A 102 13.28 7.22 -18.71
CA ILE A 102 12.78 5.84 -18.53
C ILE A 102 12.58 5.14 -19.89
N ARG A 103 13.43 5.44 -20.88
CA ARG A 103 13.39 4.76 -22.18
C ARG A 103 13.80 3.28 -22.10
N ASN A 104 14.46 2.87 -21.03
CA ASN A 104 15.04 1.52 -20.91
C ASN A 104 14.32 0.57 -19.94
N THR A 105 13.31 1.00 -19.19
CA THR A 105 12.88 0.21 -18.02
C THR A 105 11.48 -0.40 -18.11
N CYS A 106 10.71 -0.13 -19.16
CA CYS A 106 9.50 -0.89 -19.48
C CYS A 106 9.18 -0.78 -20.98
N LYS A 107 9.85 -1.61 -21.81
CA LYS A 107 9.45 -1.82 -23.22
C LYS A 107 8.12 -2.57 -23.37
N THR A 108 7.51 -2.98 -22.26
CA THR A 108 6.22 -3.64 -22.20
C THR A 108 5.10 -2.61 -22.33
N ARG A 109 4.72 -2.28 -23.58
CA ARG A 109 3.37 -1.79 -23.85
C ARG A 109 2.42 -2.93 -23.47
N LEU A 110 1.78 -2.82 -22.33
CA LEU A 110 0.82 -3.80 -21.83
C LEU A 110 -0.43 -3.85 -22.71
N LEU A 111 -0.76 -2.71 -23.33
CA LEU A 111 -1.85 -2.54 -24.26
C LEU A 111 -1.26 -2.15 -25.61
N SER A 112 -1.47 -3.02 -26.60
CA SER A 112 -0.86 -2.87 -27.93
C SER A 112 -1.39 -1.63 -28.66
N GLN A 113 -2.67 -1.31 -28.48
CA GLN A 113 -3.33 -0.20 -29.14
C GLN A 113 -4.29 0.59 -28.25
N LYS A 114 -4.38 1.88 -28.50
CA LYS A 114 -5.39 2.72 -27.87
C LYS A 114 -6.73 2.49 -28.57
N LEU A 115 -7.79 2.27 -27.79
CA LEU A 115 -9.14 2.13 -28.32
C LEU A 115 -9.80 3.51 -28.47
N MET A 116 -10.45 3.77 -29.61
CA MET A 116 -11.29 4.96 -29.79
C MET A 116 -12.73 4.69 -29.37
N TRP A 117 -13.45 5.74 -28.94
CA TRP A 117 -14.80 5.64 -28.39
C TRP A 117 -15.84 5.06 -29.36
N ASN A 118 -15.74 5.37 -30.65
CA ASN A 118 -16.71 4.95 -31.67
C ASN A 118 -16.25 3.73 -32.50
N GLU A 119 -15.11 3.14 -32.19
CA GLU A 119 -14.57 2.01 -32.96
C GLU A 119 -15.20 0.69 -32.51
N ARG A 120 -15.32 -0.26 -33.46
CA ARG A 120 -15.65 -1.65 -33.13
C ARG A 120 -14.47 -2.28 -32.41
N LEU A 121 -14.76 -3.09 -31.40
CA LEU A 121 -13.74 -3.73 -30.60
C LEU A 121 -13.25 -5.00 -31.31
N GLU A 122 -11.96 -5.05 -31.60
CA GLU A 122 -11.28 -6.28 -31.96
C GLU A 122 -10.72 -6.94 -30.71
N VAL A 123 -10.98 -8.24 -30.55
CA VAL A 123 -10.50 -9.03 -29.43
C VAL A 123 -9.08 -9.49 -29.74
N ILE A 124 -8.11 -8.97 -28.99
CA ILE A 124 -6.69 -9.35 -29.11
C ILE A 124 -6.33 -10.45 -28.09
N ASP A 125 -7.06 -10.50 -26.98
CA ASP A 125 -6.89 -11.41 -25.82
C ASP A 125 -5.42 -11.71 -25.47
N HIS A 126 -4.87 -10.91 -24.56
CA HIS A 126 -3.53 -11.15 -24.05
C HIS A 126 -3.51 -12.22 -22.95
N GLY A 127 -4.66 -12.76 -22.52
CA GLY A 127 -4.75 -13.65 -21.37
C GLY A 127 -4.21 -13.01 -20.08
N ILE A 128 -3.90 -13.85 -19.09
CA ILE A 128 -3.45 -13.44 -17.75
C ILE A 128 -1.93 -13.44 -17.55
N SER A 129 -1.15 -13.64 -18.61
CA SER A 129 0.32 -13.62 -18.49
C SER A 129 0.84 -12.25 -18.03
N ASP A 130 1.95 -12.24 -17.30
CA ASP A 130 2.65 -11.03 -16.86
C ASP A 130 1.84 -10.05 -15.98
N ILE A 131 0.73 -10.47 -15.36
CA ILE A 131 -0.04 -9.61 -14.42
C ILE A 131 0.86 -9.15 -13.27
N GLY A 132 1.67 -10.03 -12.71
CA GLY A 132 2.60 -9.70 -11.64
C GLY A 132 3.66 -8.69 -12.08
N LEU A 133 4.23 -8.87 -13.28
CA LEU A 133 5.21 -7.91 -13.83
C LEU A 133 4.58 -6.54 -14.05
N THR A 134 3.37 -6.53 -14.61
CA THR A 134 2.56 -5.33 -14.83
C THR A 134 2.36 -4.56 -13.55
N LEU A 135 1.92 -5.24 -12.50
CA LEU A 135 1.60 -4.61 -11.23
C LEU A 135 2.87 -4.12 -10.52
N ILE A 136 3.98 -4.87 -10.56
CA ILE A 136 5.27 -4.40 -10.03
C ILE A 136 5.75 -3.13 -10.75
N CYS A 137 5.69 -3.12 -12.08
CA CYS A 137 6.10 -1.97 -12.87
C CYS A 137 5.19 -0.75 -12.64
N PHE A 138 3.88 -0.97 -12.47
CA PHE A 138 2.93 0.07 -12.13
C PHE A 138 3.16 0.64 -10.72
N LEU A 139 3.42 -0.22 -9.73
CA LEU A 139 3.80 0.22 -8.38
C LEU A 139 5.09 1.04 -8.40
N ARG A 140 6.09 0.62 -9.19
CA ARG A 140 7.32 1.38 -9.39
C ARG A 140 7.05 2.76 -10.01
N PHE A 141 6.14 2.83 -10.97
CA PHE A 141 5.72 4.09 -11.58
C PHE A 141 5.09 5.03 -10.54
N LEU A 142 4.11 4.56 -9.78
CA LEU A 142 3.46 5.34 -8.73
C LEU A 142 4.45 5.76 -7.62
N ALA A 143 5.41 4.90 -7.30
CA ALA A 143 6.49 5.18 -6.35
C ALA A 143 7.55 6.15 -6.88
N SER A 144 7.51 6.55 -8.15
CA SER A 144 8.53 7.40 -8.73
C SER A 144 8.43 8.85 -8.25
N GLN A 145 9.58 9.50 -8.10
CA GLN A 145 9.64 10.93 -7.78
C GLN A 145 8.92 11.78 -8.84
N GLN A 146 8.98 11.38 -10.10
CA GLN A 146 8.33 12.11 -11.18
C GLN A 146 6.80 12.10 -11.07
N PHE A 147 6.20 10.99 -10.62
CA PHE A 147 4.76 10.94 -10.34
C PHE A 147 4.39 11.87 -9.17
N SER A 148 5.16 11.82 -8.06
CA SER A 148 4.97 12.70 -6.91
C SER A 148 5.07 14.18 -7.29
N MET A 149 6.14 14.57 -8.01
CA MET A 149 6.46 15.96 -8.35
C MET A 149 5.67 16.51 -9.55
N SER A 150 4.74 15.74 -10.11
CA SER A 150 3.91 16.23 -11.20
C SER A 150 3.08 17.45 -10.76
N SER A 151 2.91 18.44 -11.64
CA SER A 151 2.08 19.62 -11.33
C SER A 151 0.59 19.31 -11.49
N SER A 152 0.27 18.42 -12.43
CA SER A 152 -1.06 17.91 -12.71
C SER A 152 -0.95 16.52 -13.34
N VAL A 153 -2.01 15.73 -13.19
CA VAL A 153 -2.13 14.40 -13.81
C VAL A 153 -3.37 14.41 -14.69
N ASP A 154 -3.16 14.43 -16.01
CA ASP A 154 -4.21 14.32 -17.01
C ASP A 154 -4.59 12.84 -17.19
N LEU A 155 -5.83 12.49 -16.85
CA LEU A 155 -6.36 11.12 -16.97
C LEU A 155 -7.09 10.89 -18.30
N SER A 156 -6.95 11.80 -19.26
CA SER A 156 -7.51 11.66 -20.59
C SER A 156 -6.88 10.51 -21.38
N LEU A 157 -7.74 9.66 -21.95
CA LEU A 157 -7.34 8.69 -22.96
C LEU A 157 -7.26 9.32 -24.36
N HIS A 158 -7.76 10.54 -24.58
CA HIS A 158 -7.88 11.16 -25.91
C HIS A 158 -8.54 10.23 -26.96
N ASP A 159 -9.59 9.53 -26.55
CA ASP A 159 -10.37 8.53 -27.32
C ASP A 159 -11.57 9.14 -28.07
N ARG A 160 -11.70 10.48 -28.03
CA ARG A 160 -12.82 11.26 -28.59
C ARG A 160 -14.17 10.97 -27.93
N ARG A 161 -14.20 10.50 -26.68
CA ARG A 161 -15.46 10.38 -25.94
C ARG A 161 -16.14 11.75 -25.77
N PRO A 162 -17.49 11.81 -25.69
CA PRO A 162 -18.22 13.08 -25.62
C PRO A 162 -17.95 13.90 -24.36
N ILE A 163 -17.77 13.23 -23.21
CA ILE A 163 -17.56 13.87 -21.91
C ILE A 163 -16.07 13.76 -21.56
N PRO A 164 -15.32 14.81 -21.23
CA PRO A 164 -13.90 14.65 -20.91
C PRO A 164 -13.66 13.77 -19.67
N TYR A 165 -12.48 13.14 -19.62
CA TYR A 165 -11.99 12.45 -18.42
C TYR A 165 -11.54 13.48 -17.36
N PRO A 166 -11.50 13.10 -16.06
CA PRO A 166 -11.04 13.99 -15.00
C PRO A 166 -9.55 14.36 -15.15
N ILE A 167 -9.17 15.53 -14.64
CA ILE A 167 -7.77 15.97 -14.53
C ILE A 167 -7.50 16.27 -13.06
N LEU A 168 -6.43 15.70 -12.51
CA LEU A 168 -6.01 15.96 -11.14
C LEU A 168 -5.09 17.18 -11.13
N MET A 169 -5.56 18.28 -10.54
CA MET A 169 -4.86 19.58 -10.62
C MET A 169 -3.93 19.89 -9.44
N ARG A 170 -3.96 19.09 -8.36
CA ARG A 170 -3.22 19.39 -7.13
C ARG A 170 -2.57 18.15 -6.55
N GLN A 171 -1.27 18.22 -6.31
CA GLN A 171 -0.45 17.13 -5.77
C GLN A 171 -1.03 16.41 -4.54
N PRO A 172 -1.62 17.10 -3.53
CA PRO A 172 -2.19 16.43 -2.37
C PRO A 172 -3.29 15.40 -2.69
N ILE A 173 -3.87 15.42 -3.90
CA ILE A 173 -4.87 14.45 -4.33
C ILE A 173 -4.24 13.07 -4.54
N TRP A 174 -3.08 12.99 -5.19
CA TRP A 174 -2.40 11.72 -5.50
C TRP A 174 -1.17 11.42 -4.65
N GLU A 175 -0.71 12.36 -3.84
CA GLU A 175 0.39 12.16 -2.89
C GLU A 175 0.17 10.95 -1.95
N PRO A 176 -1.04 10.70 -1.39
CA PRO A 176 -1.27 9.49 -0.60
C PRO A 176 -1.06 8.19 -1.40
N LEU A 177 -1.43 8.19 -2.69
CA LEU A 177 -1.23 7.06 -3.60
C LEU A 177 0.26 6.83 -3.86
N HIS A 178 1.01 7.91 -4.09
CA HIS A 178 2.47 7.84 -4.22
C HIS A 178 3.12 7.24 -2.98
N GLN A 179 2.82 7.75 -1.79
CA GLN A 179 3.43 7.29 -0.54
C GLN A 179 3.12 5.82 -0.24
N MET A 180 1.89 5.39 -0.51
CA MET A 180 1.48 4.00 -0.34
C MET A 180 2.18 3.07 -1.34
N ALA A 181 2.24 3.47 -2.61
CA ALA A 181 2.96 2.74 -3.64
C ALA A 181 4.46 2.65 -3.34
N PHE A 182 5.08 3.74 -2.88
CA PHE A 182 6.48 3.79 -2.49
C PHE A 182 6.78 2.75 -1.41
N ARG A 183 6.02 2.75 -0.31
CA ARG A 183 6.20 1.77 0.78
C ARG A 183 5.97 0.33 0.30
N THR A 184 4.91 0.11 -0.47
CA THR A 184 4.53 -1.22 -0.96
C THR A 184 5.58 -1.78 -1.90
N TYR A 185 6.04 -0.97 -2.87
CA TYR A 185 7.07 -1.35 -3.83
C TYR A 185 8.41 -1.65 -3.14
N HIS A 186 8.86 -0.80 -2.21
CA HIS A 186 10.12 -1.02 -1.50
C HIS A 186 10.06 -2.25 -0.59
N HIS A 187 8.91 -2.48 0.07
CA HIS A 187 8.71 -3.71 0.85
C HIS A 187 8.82 -4.96 -0.03
N ILE A 188 8.15 -4.99 -1.19
CA ILE A 188 8.23 -6.11 -2.13
C ILE A 188 9.66 -6.28 -2.64
N ALA A 189 10.36 -5.18 -2.98
CA ALA A 189 11.72 -5.22 -3.48
C ALA A 189 12.72 -5.77 -2.44
N VAL A 190 12.56 -5.43 -1.16
CA VAL A 190 13.47 -5.85 -0.08
C VAL A 190 13.15 -7.26 0.43
N THR A 191 11.88 -7.57 0.63
CA THR A 191 11.46 -8.83 1.29
C THR A 191 11.08 -9.93 0.29
N GLY A 192 10.79 -9.56 -0.96
CA GLY A 192 10.13 -10.39 -1.94
C GLY A 192 8.65 -10.66 -1.65
N ARG A 193 8.12 -10.36 -0.46
CA ARG A 193 6.76 -10.75 -0.06
C ARG A 193 5.71 -9.77 -0.56
N PHE A 194 4.53 -10.29 -0.90
CA PHE A 194 3.40 -9.51 -1.42
C PHE A 194 2.33 -9.19 -0.35
N ASP A 195 2.62 -9.47 0.92
CA ASP A 195 1.74 -9.20 2.05
C ASP A 195 1.30 -7.72 2.11
N SER A 196 2.14 -6.80 1.62
CA SER A 196 1.89 -5.36 1.59
C SER A 196 0.76 -4.94 0.63
N ILE A 197 0.44 -5.75 -0.40
CA ILE A 197 -0.63 -5.48 -1.37
C ILE A 197 -1.89 -6.35 -1.14
N TYR A 198 -1.95 -7.07 -0.01
CA TYR A 198 -3.10 -7.88 0.41
C TYR A 198 -3.53 -8.99 -0.56
N VAL A 199 -2.60 -9.50 -1.37
CA VAL A 199 -2.86 -10.62 -2.30
C VAL A 199 -2.77 -11.98 -1.60
N SER A 200 -2.03 -12.09 -0.49
CA SER A 200 -1.90 -13.33 0.26
C SER A 200 -3.08 -13.56 1.24
N ASN A 201 -3.46 -14.84 1.42
CA ASN A 201 -4.48 -15.37 2.33
C ASN A 201 -4.15 -15.17 3.83
N ILE A 202 -3.51 -14.07 4.20
CA ILE A 202 -3.40 -13.68 5.60
C ILE A 202 -4.70 -12.97 5.99
N THR A 203 -5.80 -13.72 5.90
CA THR A 203 -6.91 -13.59 6.82
C THR A 203 -6.33 -13.78 8.23
N GLN A 204 -5.84 -12.69 8.86
CA GLN A 204 -5.87 -12.46 10.32
C GLN A 204 -4.99 -11.31 10.83
N ASN A 205 -4.00 -10.81 10.09
CA ASN A 205 -3.00 -9.89 10.68
C ASN A 205 -3.06 -8.43 10.19
N LEU A 206 -4.25 -7.93 9.83
CA LEU A 206 -4.44 -6.48 9.62
C LEU A 206 -4.12 -5.68 10.90
N GLY A 207 -4.25 -6.34 12.07
CA GLY A 207 -3.90 -5.81 13.38
C GLY A 207 -2.42 -5.96 13.77
N GLU A 208 -1.57 -6.60 12.96
CA GLU A 208 -0.16 -6.84 13.31
C GLU A 208 0.82 -6.13 12.36
N ARG A 209 0.47 -4.93 11.91
CA ARG A 209 1.42 -4.07 11.19
C ARG A 209 2.02 -3.03 12.14
N GLU A 210 3.34 -2.87 12.04
CA GLU A 210 4.09 -1.82 12.73
C GLU A 210 3.47 -0.43 12.41
N SER A 211 3.35 0.41 13.44
CA SER A 211 2.87 1.79 13.34
C SER A 211 3.72 2.55 12.32
N ARG A 212 3.03 3.23 11.38
CA ARG A 212 3.65 4.03 10.33
C ARG A 212 4.25 5.33 10.85
N ASP A 213 3.68 5.84 11.95
CA ASP A 213 4.10 7.07 12.60
C ASP A 213 4.83 6.69 13.91
N PRO A 214 6.15 6.85 13.96
CA PRO A 214 6.90 6.58 15.18
C PRO A 214 6.61 7.65 16.22
N ILE A 215 6.37 7.23 17.46
CA ILE A 215 6.21 8.13 18.59
C ILE A 215 7.59 8.47 19.10
N ILE A 216 7.90 9.76 19.12
CA ILE A 216 9.19 10.29 19.57
C ILE A 216 9.10 10.53 21.07
N VAL A 217 9.90 9.82 21.86
CA VAL A 217 9.96 10.03 23.31
C VAL A 217 11.40 10.21 23.79
N SER A 218 11.55 10.85 24.96
CA SER A 218 12.86 10.95 25.60
C SER A 218 13.38 9.57 26.01
N SER A 219 14.67 9.32 25.81
CA SER A 219 15.33 8.10 26.29
C SER A 219 15.29 7.96 27.81
N SER A 220 15.08 9.05 28.57
CA SER A 220 14.91 9.01 30.02
C SER A 220 13.69 8.20 30.46
N LEU A 221 12.78 7.89 29.55
CA LEU A 221 11.70 6.92 29.80
C LEU A 221 12.27 5.53 30.14
N LEU A 222 13.27 5.07 29.40
CA LEU A 222 13.84 3.72 29.55
C LEU A 222 15.18 3.72 30.28
N ARG A 223 15.85 4.87 30.37
CA ARG A 223 17.12 5.02 31.08
C ARG A 223 16.87 5.35 32.56
N GLN A 224 17.86 5.02 33.39
CA GLN A 224 17.84 5.31 34.80
C GLN A 224 18.19 6.80 35.03
N SER A 225 17.33 7.51 35.74
CA SER A 225 17.66 8.82 36.31
C SER A 225 18.37 8.61 37.64
N TYR A 226 19.44 9.38 37.91
CA TYR A 226 20.13 9.35 39.20
C TYR A 226 19.13 9.66 40.33
N GLY A 227 19.00 8.74 41.30
CA GLY A 227 18.22 8.94 42.53
C GLY A 227 16.87 8.23 42.62
N GLU A 228 16.40 7.53 41.58
CA GLU A 228 15.18 6.72 41.64
C GLU A 228 15.47 5.21 41.72
N SER A 229 14.56 4.46 42.36
CA SER A 229 14.58 2.99 42.37
C SER A 229 14.68 2.44 40.94
N PRO A 230 15.58 1.48 40.67
CA PRO A 230 15.82 1.03 39.30
C PRO A 230 14.62 0.26 38.76
N LEU A 231 13.87 0.86 37.84
CA LEU A 231 12.87 0.17 37.04
C LEU A 231 13.55 -0.42 35.79
N PRO A 232 13.51 -1.75 35.58
CA PRO A 232 14.06 -2.35 34.38
C PRO A 232 13.23 -1.95 33.16
N ALA A 233 13.90 -1.57 32.06
CA ALA A 233 13.25 -1.18 30.81
C ALA A 233 12.30 -2.26 30.27
N GLN A 234 12.62 -3.53 30.49
CA GLN A 234 11.77 -4.66 30.12
C GLN A 234 10.43 -4.63 30.86
N LYS A 235 10.42 -4.36 32.17
CA LYS A 235 9.19 -4.24 32.97
C LYS A 235 8.31 -3.08 32.49
N ILE A 236 8.91 -1.94 32.13
CA ILE A 236 8.18 -0.81 31.54
C ILE A 236 7.51 -1.24 30.23
N ILE A 237 8.23 -1.93 29.35
CA ILE A 237 7.71 -2.36 28.04
C ILE A 237 6.60 -3.41 28.22
N GLU A 238 6.76 -4.36 29.14
CA GLU A 238 5.76 -5.39 29.44
C GLU A 238 4.45 -4.77 29.93
N LEU A 239 4.52 -3.87 30.92
CA LEU A 239 3.33 -3.18 31.43
C LEU A 239 2.68 -2.29 30.36
N LEU A 240 3.47 -1.59 29.55
CA LEU A 240 2.93 -0.81 28.43
C LEU A 240 2.19 -1.71 27.42
N ARG A 241 2.71 -2.91 27.12
CA ARG A 241 2.03 -3.88 26.24
C ARG A 241 0.73 -4.37 26.86
N GLU A 242 0.76 -4.72 28.15
CA GLU A 242 -0.39 -5.22 28.89
C GLU A 242 -1.51 -4.16 28.95
N TRP A 243 -1.19 -2.92 29.32
CA TRP A 243 -2.18 -1.85 29.44
C TRP A 243 -2.80 -1.45 28.10
N THR A 244 -2.02 -1.51 27.02
CA THR A 244 -2.46 -1.01 25.71
C THR A 244 -3.03 -2.09 24.80
N GLY A 245 -2.76 -3.37 25.09
CA GLY A 245 -3.14 -4.48 24.22
C GLY A 245 -2.39 -4.47 22.88
N VAL A 246 -1.16 -3.96 22.87
CA VAL A 246 -0.28 -3.94 21.70
C VAL A 246 0.53 -5.24 21.65
N SER A 247 0.51 -5.91 20.50
CA SER A 247 1.22 -7.18 20.27
C SER A 247 2.72 -7.04 20.44
N GLN A 248 3.33 -5.98 19.91
CA GLN A 248 4.77 -5.74 20.03
C GLN A 248 5.11 -4.24 20.08
N ILE A 249 6.10 -3.87 20.90
CA ILE A 249 6.68 -2.53 20.94
C ILE A 249 8.12 -2.63 20.43
N LEU A 250 8.47 -1.77 19.48
CA LEU A 250 9.78 -1.70 18.85
C LEU A 250 10.40 -0.34 19.21
N ILE A 251 11.62 -0.36 19.75
CA ILE A 251 12.33 0.84 20.18
C ILE A 251 13.60 0.99 19.35
N ARG A 252 13.79 2.15 18.73
CA ARG A 252 14.97 2.49 17.94
C ARG A 252 15.63 3.73 18.53
N ASN A 253 16.93 3.65 18.82
CA ASN A 253 17.68 4.79 19.34
C ASN A 253 18.07 5.75 18.21
N MET A 254 17.80 7.03 18.38
CA MET A 254 18.27 8.07 17.47
C MET A 254 19.57 8.67 18.02
N TYR A 255 20.71 8.11 17.61
CA TYR A 255 22.02 8.64 17.97
C TYR A 255 22.39 9.83 17.08
N GLN A 256 21.70 10.97 17.24
CA GLN A 256 22.01 12.17 16.43
C GLN A 256 22.64 13.33 17.18
N ASN A 257 22.70 13.34 18.51
CA ASN A 257 23.56 14.28 19.26
C ASN A 257 23.66 13.85 20.73
N ARG A 258 24.87 13.87 21.31
CA ARG A 258 25.17 13.49 22.72
C ARG A 258 24.38 14.26 23.80
N ARG A 259 23.56 15.24 23.43
CA ARG A 259 22.78 16.09 24.35
C ARG A 259 21.28 15.78 24.39
N ASN A 260 20.71 15.16 23.35
CA ASN A 260 19.28 14.84 23.28
C ASN A 260 19.12 13.36 22.90
N ASP A 261 19.25 12.48 23.89
CA ASP A 261 18.98 11.07 23.70
C ASP A 261 17.47 10.86 23.54
N VAL A 262 17.01 10.76 22.30
CA VAL A 262 15.62 10.51 21.92
C VAL A 262 15.51 9.10 21.37
N ILE A 263 14.38 8.44 21.67
CA ILE A 263 14.05 7.11 21.13
C ILE A 263 12.78 7.20 20.30
N LEU A 264 12.76 6.44 19.22
CA LEU A 264 11.59 6.24 18.37
C LEU A 264 10.91 4.96 18.82
N ILE A 265 9.61 5.05 19.11
CA ILE A 265 8.79 3.91 19.47
C ILE A 265 7.77 3.66 18.37
N THR A 266 7.80 2.46 17.81
CA THR A 266 6.76 1.94 16.92
C THR A 266 6.10 0.73 17.55
N SER A 267 4.88 0.41 17.11
CA SER A 267 4.07 -0.62 17.76
C SER A 267 3.25 -1.42 16.76
N VAL A 268 3.08 -2.70 17.06
CA VAL A 268 2.32 -3.67 16.27
C VAL A 268 1.04 -3.96 17.05
N GLY A 269 -0.13 -3.62 16.49
CA GLY A 269 -1.40 -3.80 17.17
C GLY A 269 -2.56 -3.13 16.43
N THR A 270 -3.78 -3.33 16.93
CA THR A 270 -4.99 -2.68 16.40
C THR A 270 -4.87 -1.15 16.46
N ALA A 271 -5.66 -0.42 15.64
CA ALA A 271 -5.67 1.05 15.68
C ALA A 271 -5.94 1.59 17.08
N THR A 272 -6.90 1.00 17.80
CA THR A 272 -7.25 1.36 19.18
C THR A 272 -6.10 1.09 20.15
N SER A 273 -5.47 -0.09 20.09
CA SER A 273 -4.31 -0.42 20.93
C SER A 273 -3.15 0.55 20.72
N ARG A 274 -2.87 0.90 19.46
CA ARG A 274 -1.81 1.87 19.11
C ARG A 274 -2.14 3.28 19.60
N GLN A 275 -3.41 3.69 19.53
CA GLN A 275 -3.84 4.99 20.03
C GLN A 275 -3.72 5.07 21.57
N ARG A 276 -4.06 4.00 22.29
CA ARG A 276 -3.83 3.92 23.75
C ARG A 276 -2.35 4.03 24.10
N LEU A 277 -1.48 3.35 23.34
CA LEU A 277 -0.03 3.47 23.53
C LEU A 277 0.47 4.88 23.24
N ALA A 278 -0.02 5.53 22.18
CA ALA A 278 0.33 6.92 21.86
C ALA A 278 -0.03 7.88 23.00
N ARG A 279 -1.24 7.74 23.58
CA ARG A 279 -1.67 8.56 24.72
C ARG A 279 -0.77 8.37 25.93
N LEU A 280 -0.39 7.12 26.26
CA LEU A 280 0.52 6.83 27.37
C LEU A 280 1.91 7.43 27.15
N LEU A 281 2.48 7.28 25.96
CA LEU A 281 3.83 7.74 25.63
C LEU A 281 3.95 9.27 25.55
N LEU A 282 2.81 9.98 25.44
CA LEU A 282 2.74 11.44 25.50
C LEU A 282 2.56 11.99 26.93
N LEU A 283 2.39 11.12 27.94
CA LEU A 283 2.33 11.56 29.34
C LEU A 283 3.70 12.07 29.83
N PRO A 284 3.72 12.98 30.82
CA PRO A 284 4.96 13.34 31.50
C PRO A 284 5.67 12.10 32.06
N ILE A 285 6.98 12.00 31.82
CA ILE A 285 7.79 10.81 32.14
C ILE A 285 7.67 10.43 33.61
N ASP A 286 7.64 11.42 34.51
CA ASP A 286 7.54 11.19 35.95
C ASP A 286 6.18 10.60 36.36
N GLN A 287 5.11 10.93 35.64
CA GLN A 287 3.79 10.35 35.88
C GLN A 287 3.74 8.90 35.40
N LEU A 288 4.29 8.64 34.21
CA LEU A 288 4.33 7.29 33.65
C LEU A 288 5.22 6.36 34.48
N ARG A 289 6.39 6.82 34.94
CA ARG A 289 7.28 6.03 35.82
C ARG A 289 6.66 5.73 37.18
N ARG A 290 5.89 6.67 37.75
CA ARG A 290 5.11 6.43 38.98
C ARG A 290 4.02 5.40 38.76
N ALA A 291 3.25 5.52 37.69
CA ALA A 291 2.23 4.53 37.33
C ALA A 291 2.81 3.12 37.13
N VAL A 292 3.99 3.02 36.49
CA VAL A 292 4.72 1.74 36.33
C VAL A 292 5.19 1.18 37.68
N ARG A 293 5.66 2.04 38.59
CA ARG A 293 6.11 1.63 39.93
C ARG A 293 4.97 1.10 40.78
N ASP A 294 3.83 1.76 40.71
CA ASP A 294 2.64 1.46 41.50
C ASP A 294 1.72 0.45 40.79
N GLU A 295 2.09 -0.03 39.60
CA GLU A 295 1.33 -0.94 38.73
C GLU A 295 -0.13 -0.48 38.51
N THR A 296 -0.35 0.83 38.49
CA THR A 296 -1.66 1.44 38.31
C THR A 296 -1.86 1.83 36.85
N VAL A 297 -2.93 1.33 36.23
CA VAL A 297 -3.28 1.70 34.85
C VAL A 297 -3.71 3.17 34.81
N PRO A 298 -3.00 4.06 34.09
CA PRO A 298 -3.38 5.47 34.00
C PRO A 298 -4.79 5.62 33.38
N CYS A 299 -5.60 6.53 33.91
CA CYS A 299 -6.98 6.74 33.46
C CYS A 299 -7.09 7.03 31.95
N PHE A 300 -6.04 7.60 31.34
CA PHE A 300 -5.96 7.92 29.91
C PHE A 300 -5.96 6.70 28.96
N VAL A 301 -5.82 5.48 29.52
CA VAL A 301 -5.92 4.20 28.81
C VAL A 301 -7.36 3.68 28.78
N ARG A 302 -8.17 4.06 29.77
CA ARG A 302 -9.56 3.62 29.90
C ARG A 302 -10.40 4.44 28.92
N ASP A 303 -11.18 3.77 28.08
CA ASP A 303 -12.04 4.41 27.09
C ASP A 303 -13.23 5.18 27.72
N GLU A 304 -13.23 5.38 29.05
CA GLU A 304 -14.30 6.03 29.83
C GLU A 304 -14.38 7.55 29.65
N ALA A 305 -13.52 8.14 28.81
CA ALA A 305 -13.48 9.58 28.53
C ALA A 305 -13.65 9.92 27.04
N LEU A 306 -14.37 9.09 26.28
CA LEU A 306 -14.85 9.37 24.93
C LEU A 306 -16.38 9.39 24.91
#